data_AF-A0A9D1NBD2-F1
#
_entry.id   AF-A0A9D1NBD2-F1
#
_cell.length_a   1.000
_cell.length_b   1.000
_cell.length_c   1.000
_cell.angle_alpha   90.00
_cell.angle_beta   90.00
_cell.angle_gamma   90.00
#
_symmetry.space_group_name_H-M   'P 1'
#
loop_
_entity.id
_entity.type
_entity.pdbx_description
1 polymer ?
#
loop_
_entity_poly.entity_id
_entity_poly.type
_entity_poly.pdbx_seq_one_letter_code
_entity_poly.pdbx_strand_id
1 'polypeptide(L)'
;MAGLDYRRKRMLMIYAVALVLIACAVILTACNRNAGIFDVSGDGVAEPTHFIAKLMLGLNDSVQVFGWTVVAFTVILKVVLSPLDIWQKAISRRNAKAMERMRPQLEALAEKCGDDKQRYQQEQMALYKKEKYSMLGACLPSLVTLIVFIVLFAGFRQMVGYQFALDYRQSYDVFTEVYDAEMNASLAEALEAADLESYEDLPQTAEKAQAHAAAVDKAQTAVYNAYFSEGNQNRRKFLWIHNIFVPDSWEKGVPDYLVVTGQEGIAMSRITGVMKDEYNLVMGKVLGAEDTGYGKEGKWNGLLILPVLSIALSFLSQKLLTKSQGAPPPTAKGDSAQANMKMMQVFMPIMVGVFALFYSAAFALYTFTSSLVSVLFQLIFGLVGKLLDRRDAARQGMKRA
;
A
#
# COMPACT_ATOMS: atom_id res chain seq x y z
N MET A 1 -18.56 -28.02 -3.63
CA MET A 1 -19.72 -27.37 -2.96
C MET A 1 -21.07 -27.65 -3.66
N ALA A 2 -21.31 -28.86 -4.20
CA ALA A 2 -22.45 -29.10 -5.09
C ALA A 2 -23.77 -29.53 -4.41
N GLY A 3 -23.77 -29.98 -3.14
CA GLY A 3 -24.96 -30.57 -2.49
C GLY A 3 -25.60 -29.82 -1.32
N LEU A 4 -25.12 -28.64 -0.93
CA LEU A 4 -25.63 -27.94 0.27
C LEU A 4 -26.83 -27.01 -0.02
N ASP A 5 -27.83 -27.06 0.88
CA ASP A 5 -28.99 -26.16 0.90
C ASP A 5 -28.57 -24.68 0.99
N TYR A 6 -29.33 -23.79 0.35
CA TYR A 6 -28.99 -22.37 0.17
C TYR A 6 -28.80 -21.64 1.51
N ARG A 7 -29.60 -21.96 2.54
CA ARG A 7 -29.42 -21.42 3.90
C ARG A 7 -28.08 -21.84 4.51
N ARG A 8 -27.68 -23.11 4.38
CA ARG A 8 -26.41 -23.61 4.93
C ARG A 8 -25.20 -23.03 4.20
N LYS A 9 -25.26 -22.90 2.87
CA LYS A 9 -24.22 -22.21 2.07
C LYS A 9 -24.06 -20.75 2.52
N ARG A 10 -25.17 -20.06 2.78
CA ARG A 10 -25.15 -18.67 3.26
C ARG A 10 -24.56 -18.55 4.67
N MET A 11 -24.93 -19.44 5.59
CA MET A 11 -24.36 -19.44 6.95
C MET A 11 -22.87 -19.77 6.96
N LEU A 12 -22.44 -20.79 6.19
CA LEU A 12 -21.03 -21.13 6.03
C LEU A 12 -20.21 -19.97 5.44
N MET A 13 -20.74 -19.25 4.45
CA MET A 13 -20.10 -18.03 3.94
C MET A 13 -20.03 -16.93 5.01
N ILE A 14 -21.09 -16.69 5.77
CA ILE A 14 -21.09 -15.68 6.85
C ILE A 14 -20.04 -16.04 7.90
N TYR A 15 -19.96 -17.31 8.31
CA TYR A 15 -18.93 -17.75 9.25
C TYR A 15 -17.52 -17.63 8.67
N ALA A 16 -17.32 -17.95 7.39
CA ALA A 16 -16.03 -17.75 6.74
C ALA A 16 -15.62 -16.26 6.71
N VAL A 17 -16.56 -15.35 6.41
CA VAL A 17 -16.30 -13.90 6.43
C VAL A 17 -16.04 -13.39 7.84
N ALA A 18 -16.83 -13.82 8.83
CA ALA A 18 -16.61 -13.47 10.22
C ALA A 18 -15.25 -13.98 10.72
N LEU A 19 -14.86 -15.18 10.33
CA LEU A 19 -13.57 -15.78 10.68
C LEU A 19 -12.41 -15.04 10.01
N VAL A 20 -12.56 -14.60 8.75
CA VAL A 20 -11.59 -13.73 8.07
C VAL A 20 -11.49 -12.36 8.77
N LEU A 21 -12.61 -11.75 9.15
CA LEU A 21 -12.60 -10.45 9.84
C LEU A 21 -12.02 -10.56 11.26
N ILE A 22 -12.31 -11.63 11.98
CA ILE A 22 -11.73 -11.93 13.29
C ILE A 22 -10.23 -12.23 13.15
N ALA A 23 -9.83 -13.03 12.15
CA ALA A 23 -8.42 -13.26 11.85
C ALA A 23 -7.70 -11.94 11.52
N CYS A 24 -8.28 -11.09 10.67
CA CYS A 24 -7.74 -9.74 10.41
C CYS A 24 -7.63 -8.89 11.68
N ALA A 25 -8.63 -8.90 12.56
CA ALA A 25 -8.62 -8.15 13.82
C ALA A 25 -7.60 -8.68 14.84
N VAL A 26 -7.43 -10.00 14.91
CA VAL A 26 -6.41 -10.66 15.76
C VAL A 26 -5.02 -10.40 15.20
N ILE A 27 -4.83 -10.44 13.89
CA ILE A 27 -3.56 -10.10 13.23
C ILE A 27 -3.21 -8.62 13.44
N LEU A 28 -4.18 -7.72 13.34
CA LEU A 28 -4.01 -6.29 13.63
C LEU A 28 -3.56 -6.02 15.08
N THR A 29 -3.99 -6.83 16.03
CA THR A 29 -3.66 -6.67 17.45
C THR A 29 -2.39 -7.43 17.88
N ALA A 30 -2.09 -8.58 17.26
CA ALA A 30 -0.93 -9.41 17.59
C ALA A 30 0.38 -8.94 16.91
N CYS A 31 0.32 -8.35 15.72
CA CYS A 31 1.53 -7.96 14.97
C CYS A 31 2.02 -6.53 15.24
N ASN A 32 1.35 -5.76 16.10
CA ASN A 32 1.59 -4.31 16.22
C ASN A 32 2.56 -3.88 17.34
N ARG A 33 3.15 -4.79 18.12
CA ARG A 33 4.00 -4.39 19.27
C ARG A 33 5.31 -3.70 18.87
N ASN A 34 5.90 -4.03 17.72
CA ASN A 34 7.14 -3.42 17.18
C ASN A 34 7.01 -3.01 15.70
N ALA A 35 5.82 -2.55 15.27
CA ALA A 35 5.48 -2.42 13.85
C ALA A 35 6.30 -1.35 13.10
N GLY A 36 7.42 -1.75 12.51
CA GLY A 36 8.18 -0.96 11.53
C GLY A 36 9.36 -0.16 12.08
N ILE A 37 9.88 -0.54 13.25
CA ILE A 37 11.17 -0.02 13.76
C ILE A 37 12.24 -1.07 13.45
N PHE A 38 13.32 -0.65 12.81
CA PHE A 38 14.44 -1.51 12.43
C PHE A 38 15.73 -0.96 13.01
N ASP A 39 16.29 -1.68 13.97
CA ASP A 39 17.60 -1.37 14.52
C ASP A 39 18.68 -1.84 13.55
N VAL A 40 19.59 -0.94 13.17
CA VAL A 40 20.72 -1.21 12.27
C VAL A 40 22.07 -1.24 13.00
N SER A 41 22.08 -1.04 14.31
CA SER A 41 23.31 -1.03 15.11
C SER A 41 23.95 -2.41 15.31
N GLY A 42 23.18 -3.50 15.16
CA GLY A 42 23.69 -4.87 15.26
C GLY A 42 24.15 -5.49 13.92
N ASP A 43 24.60 -6.74 13.96
CA ASP A 43 25.17 -7.49 12.83
C ASP A 43 24.17 -7.84 11.70
N GLY A 44 22.90 -7.42 11.83
CA GLY A 44 21.89 -7.70 10.84
C GLY A 44 20.56 -7.00 11.13
N VAL A 45 19.70 -6.98 10.11
CA VAL A 45 18.38 -6.36 10.19
C VAL A 45 17.34 -7.44 10.48
N ALA A 46 16.57 -7.27 11.55
CA ALA A 46 15.49 -8.19 11.90
C ALA A 46 14.42 -8.24 10.79
N GLU A 47 14.05 -9.46 10.39
CA GLU A 47 12.99 -9.67 9.40
C GLU A 47 11.65 -9.05 9.83
N PRO A 48 10.83 -8.58 8.88
CA PRO A 48 9.55 -7.97 9.19
C PRO A 48 8.58 -8.98 9.81
N THR A 49 7.89 -8.57 10.87
CA THR A 49 6.97 -9.41 11.65
C THR A 49 5.58 -9.53 11.03
N HIS A 50 5.14 -8.53 10.25
CA HIS A 50 3.82 -8.48 9.65
C HIS A 50 3.71 -9.48 8.49
N PHE A 51 2.64 -10.27 8.48
CA PHE A 51 2.48 -11.35 7.52
C PHE A 51 2.45 -10.89 6.05
N ILE A 52 1.87 -9.70 5.75
CA ILE A 52 1.91 -9.14 4.38
C ILE A 52 3.34 -8.87 3.96
N ALA A 53 4.16 -8.36 4.87
CA ALA A 53 5.56 -8.08 4.59
C ALA A 53 6.32 -9.38 4.34
N LYS A 54 6.15 -10.38 5.21
CA LYS A 54 6.71 -11.73 4.98
C LYS A 54 6.28 -12.36 3.67
N LEU A 55 5.00 -12.23 3.31
CA LEU A 55 4.49 -12.75 2.05
C LEU A 55 5.12 -12.05 0.84
N MET A 56 5.32 -10.73 0.92
CA MET A 56 6.02 -9.97 -0.12
C MET A 56 7.50 -10.36 -0.22
N LEU A 57 8.19 -10.56 0.91
CA LEU A 57 9.57 -11.07 0.91
C LEU A 57 9.68 -12.43 0.23
N GLY A 58 8.87 -13.40 0.65
CA GLY A 58 8.92 -14.74 0.07
C GLY A 58 8.57 -14.78 -1.42
N LEU A 59 7.68 -13.89 -1.89
CA LEU A 59 7.44 -13.73 -3.34
C LEU A 59 8.64 -13.10 -4.05
N ASN A 60 9.32 -12.16 -3.39
CA ASN A 60 10.46 -11.45 -3.97
C ASN A 60 11.68 -12.33 -4.17
N ASP A 61 11.89 -13.35 -3.33
CA ASP A 61 13.01 -14.29 -3.45
C ASP A 61 13.04 -14.99 -4.82
N SER A 62 11.87 -15.23 -5.42
CA SER A 62 11.74 -15.85 -6.74
C SER A 62 11.75 -14.84 -7.89
N VAL A 63 11.13 -13.67 -7.70
CA VAL A 63 10.91 -12.68 -8.78
C VAL A 63 12.12 -11.76 -8.96
N GLN A 64 12.85 -11.48 -7.87
CA GLN A 64 14.04 -10.61 -7.81
C GLN A 64 13.83 -9.15 -8.26
N VAL A 65 12.65 -8.79 -8.76
CA VAL A 65 12.25 -7.43 -9.16
C VAL A 65 11.01 -7.04 -8.37
N PHE A 66 11.16 -6.10 -7.43
CA PHE A 66 10.12 -5.84 -6.43
C PHE A 66 8.82 -5.30 -7.02
N GLY A 67 8.88 -4.57 -8.14
CA GLY A 67 7.66 -4.11 -8.82
C GLY A 67 6.79 -5.25 -9.35
N TRP A 68 7.39 -6.28 -9.92
CA TRP A 68 6.65 -7.48 -10.34
C TRP A 68 6.15 -8.29 -9.14
N THR A 69 6.92 -8.31 -8.04
CA THR A 69 6.48 -8.88 -6.76
C THR A 69 5.19 -8.23 -6.28
N VAL A 70 5.09 -6.89 -6.32
CA VAL A 70 3.88 -6.15 -5.95
C VAL A 70 2.70 -6.50 -6.87
N VAL A 71 2.92 -6.57 -8.19
CA VAL A 71 1.86 -6.94 -9.14
C VAL A 71 1.34 -8.36 -8.87
N ALA A 72 2.25 -9.34 -8.75
CA ALA A 72 1.92 -10.73 -8.47
C ALA A 72 1.18 -10.87 -7.13
N PHE A 73 1.70 -10.26 -6.07
CA PHE A 73 1.07 -10.19 -4.75
C PHE A 73 -0.37 -9.65 -4.86
N THR A 74 -0.57 -8.55 -5.59
CA THR A 74 -1.88 -7.92 -5.74
C THR A 74 -2.88 -8.83 -6.43
N VAL A 75 -2.46 -9.51 -7.51
CA VAL A 75 -3.30 -10.45 -8.26
C VAL A 75 -3.68 -11.64 -7.37
N ILE A 76 -2.70 -12.24 -6.68
CA ILE A 76 -2.93 -13.37 -5.75
C ILE A 76 -3.92 -12.96 -4.65
N LEU A 77 -3.68 -11.81 -4.02
CA LEU A 77 -4.54 -11.28 -2.97
C LEU A 77 -5.98 -11.07 -3.48
N LYS A 78 -6.15 -10.49 -4.67
CA LYS A 78 -7.46 -10.29 -5.29
C LYS A 78 -8.15 -11.61 -5.62
N VAL A 79 -7.42 -12.63 -6.06
CA VAL A 79 -7.98 -13.96 -6.33
C VAL A 79 -8.45 -14.61 -5.02
N VAL A 80 -7.64 -14.57 -3.97
CA VAL A 80 -7.97 -15.12 -2.65
C VAL A 80 -9.16 -14.39 -2.02
N LEU A 81 -9.22 -13.06 -2.14
CA LEU A 81 -10.32 -12.24 -1.64
C LEU A 81 -11.53 -12.19 -2.58
N SER A 82 -11.44 -12.75 -3.80
CA SER A 82 -12.52 -12.69 -4.78
C SER A 82 -13.86 -13.27 -4.28
N PRO A 83 -13.93 -14.36 -3.48
CA PRO A 83 -15.20 -14.86 -2.96
C PRO A 83 -15.86 -13.86 -2.00
N LEU A 84 -15.06 -13.16 -1.20
CA LEU A 84 -15.51 -12.10 -0.30
C LEU A 84 -16.04 -10.91 -1.11
N ASP A 85 -15.32 -10.47 -2.14
CA ASP A 85 -15.73 -9.37 -3.02
C ASP A 85 -17.05 -9.67 -3.75
N ILE A 86 -17.23 -10.91 -4.22
CA ILE A 86 -18.49 -11.38 -4.84
C ILE A 86 -19.63 -11.32 -3.84
N TRP A 87 -19.41 -11.80 -2.62
CA TRP A 87 -20.41 -11.81 -1.56
C TRP A 87 -20.83 -10.39 -1.16
N GLN A 88 -19.87 -9.48 -0.97
CA GLN A 88 -20.13 -8.07 -0.69
C GLN A 88 -20.94 -7.40 -1.80
N LYS A 89 -20.58 -7.64 -3.06
CA LYS A 89 -21.33 -7.13 -4.22
C LYS A 89 -22.75 -7.69 -4.28
N ALA A 90 -22.93 -8.99 -3.99
CA ALA A 90 -24.25 -9.61 -3.97
C ALA A 90 -25.17 -9.01 -2.89
N ILE A 91 -24.63 -8.72 -1.71
CA ILE A 91 -25.37 -8.04 -0.63
C ILE A 91 -25.70 -6.61 -1.02
N SER A 92 -24.71 -5.86 -1.51
CA SER A 92 -24.89 -4.47 -1.94
C SER A 92 -25.94 -4.34 -3.03
N ARG A 93 -25.97 -5.26 -4.01
CA ARG A 93 -27.02 -5.33 -5.05
C ARG A 93 -28.41 -5.61 -4.49
N ARG A 94 -28.54 -6.44 -3.45
CA ARG A 94 -29.84 -6.70 -2.80
C ARG A 94 -30.36 -5.46 -2.09
N ASN A 95 -29.49 -4.75 -1.38
CA ASN A 95 -29.85 -3.49 -0.74
C ASN A 95 -30.20 -2.41 -1.77
N ALA A 96 -29.44 -2.31 -2.87
CA ALA A 96 -29.72 -1.39 -3.97
C ALA A 96 -31.13 -1.60 -4.57
N LYS A 97 -31.52 -2.86 -4.82
CA LYS A 97 -32.86 -3.20 -5.32
C LYS A 97 -33.97 -2.89 -4.30
N ALA A 98 -33.71 -3.10 -3.00
CA ALA A 98 -34.66 -2.73 -1.96
C ALA A 98 -34.86 -1.20 -1.90
N MET A 99 -33.76 -0.44 -2.02
CA MET A 99 -33.77 1.01 -2.08
C MET A 99 -34.56 1.54 -3.29
N GLU A 100 -34.38 0.94 -4.45
CA GLU A 100 -35.10 1.28 -5.68
C GLU A 100 -36.62 1.12 -5.54
N ARG A 101 -37.07 0.05 -4.86
CA ARG A 101 -38.50 -0.19 -4.58
C ARG A 101 -39.10 0.82 -3.61
N MET A 102 -38.34 1.24 -2.62
CA MET A 102 -38.78 2.23 -1.62
C MET A 102 -38.69 3.67 -2.13
N ARG A 103 -37.94 3.94 -3.21
CA ARG A 103 -37.72 5.28 -3.75
C ARG A 103 -39.02 6.10 -3.93
N PRO A 104 -40.08 5.59 -4.58
CA PRO A 104 -41.33 6.36 -4.72
C PRO A 104 -42.02 6.65 -3.38
N GLN A 105 -41.91 5.74 -2.40
CA GLN A 105 -42.48 5.93 -1.07
C GLN A 105 -41.73 7.02 -0.30
N LEU A 106 -40.41 7.11 -0.48
CA LEU A 106 -39.55 8.14 0.12
C LEU A 106 -39.73 9.51 -0.54
N GLU A 107 -39.98 9.54 -1.86
CA GLU A 107 -40.34 10.77 -2.59
C GLU A 107 -41.68 11.31 -2.09
N ALA A 108 -42.71 10.45 -2.00
CA ALA A 108 -44.02 10.83 -1.47
C ALA A 108 -43.95 11.25 0.02
N LEU A 109 -43.07 10.63 0.80
CA LEU A 109 -42.83 11.02 2.19
C LEU A 109 -42.17 12.40 2.29
N ALA A 110 -41.18 12.67 1.43
CA ALA A 110 -40.52 13.97 1.39
C ALA A 110 -41.50 15.09 1.02
N GLU A 111 -42.42 14.83 0.09
CA GLU A 111 -43.47 15.79 -0.29
C GLU A 111 -44.47 16.05 0.86
N LYS A 112 -44.85 15.00 1.60
CA LYS A 112 -45.77 15.12 2.76
C LYS A 112 -45.17 15.82 3.96
N CYS A 113 -43.88 15.62 4.24
CA CYS A 113 -43.20 16.21 5.39
C CYS A 113 -42.70 17.65 5.13
N GLY A 114 -42.60 18.07 3.87
CA GLY A 114 -42.18 19.43 3.51
C GLY A 114 -40.85 19.82 4.14
N ASP A 115 -40.84 20.90 4.92
CA ASP A 115 -39.64 21.43 5.61
C ASP A 115 -39.38 20.83 6.99
N ASP A 116 -40.26 19.96 7.50
CA ASP A 116 -40.14 19.34 8.82
C ASP A 116 -39.16 18.15 8.79
N LYS A 117 -37.85 18.49 8.87
CA LYS A 117 -36.74 17.53 8.78
C LYS A 117 -36.78 16.45 9.86
N GLN A 118 -37.21 16.78 11.08
CA GLN A 118 -37.27 15.81 12.17
C GLN A 118 -38.35 14.76 11.91
N ARG A 119 -39.53 15.19 11.48
CA ARG A 119 -40.62 14.29 11.13
C ARG A 119 -40.27 13.41 9.92
N TYR A 120 -39.62 13.98 8.91
CA TYR A 120 -39.12 13.23 7.75
C TYR A 120 -38.15 12.11 8.16
N GLN A 121 -37.16 12.42 9.01
CA GLN A 121 -36.18 11.42 9.47
C GLN A 121 -36.83 10.29 10.29
N GLN A 122 -37.83 10.61 11.11
CA GLN A 122 -38.58 9.60 11.88
C GLN A 122 -39.42 8.68 10.99
N GLU A 123 -40.20 9.25 10.07
CA GLU A 123 -41.04 8.47 9.16
C GLU A 123 -40.20 7.66 8.15
N GLN A 124 -39.04 8.18 7.74
CA GLN A 124 -38.08 7.47 6.89
C GLN A 124 -37.51 6.23 7.61
N MET A 125 -37.11 6.37 8.87
CA MET A 125 -36.61 5.24 9.68
C MET A 125 -37.70 4.20 9.96
N ALA A 126 -38.94 4.64 10.19
CA ALA A 126 -40.09 3.75 10.30
C ALA A 126 -40.34 2.97 9.01
N LEU A 127 -40.19 3.61 7.84
CA LEU A 127 -40.32 2.95 6.55
C LEU A 127 -39.21 1.92 6.32
N TYR A 128 -37.95 2.27 6.61
CA TYR A 128 -36.82 1.33 6.54
C TYR A 128 -37.02 0.11 7.44
N LYS A 129 -37.57 0.29 8.64
CA LYS A 129 -37.89 -0.81 9.56
C LYS A 129 -39.03 -1.69 9.02
N LYS A 130 -40.08 -1.11 8.43
CA LYS A 130 -41.19 -1.84 7.81
C LYS A 130 -40.71 -2.70 6.63
N GLU A 131 -39.87 -2.13 5.78
CA GLU A 131 -39.34 -2.81 4.57
C GLU A 131 -38.11 -3.69 4.86
N LYS A 132 -37.73 -3.83 6.15
CA LYS A 132 -36.57 -4.62 6.61
C LYS A 132 -35.27 -4.23 5.89
N TYR A 133 -35.12 -2.95 5.56
CA TYR A 133 -33.94 -2.41 4.94
C TYR A 133 -32.78 -2.34 5.93
N SER A 134 -31.62 -2.89 5.56
CA SER A 134 -30.42 -2.88 6.40
C SER A 134 -29.51 -1.73 6.02
N MET A 135 -29.44 -0.71 6.87
CA MET A 135 -28.48 0.39 6.74
C MET A 135 -27.02 -0.11 6.86
N LEU A 136 -26.77 -1.07 7.75
CA LEU A 136 -25.43 -1.67 7.92
C LEU A 136 -24.98 -2.48 6.71
N GLY A 137 -25.91 -3.14 6.03
CA GLY A 137 -25.61 -3.88 4.80
C GLY A 137 -25.17 -2.98 3.63
N ALA A 138 -25.41 -1.66 3.72
CA ALA A 138 -24.98 -0.69 2.71
C ALA A 138 -23.54 -0.18 2.97
N CYS A 139 -23.13 -0.03 4.24
CA CYS A 139 -21.77 0.43 4.59
C CYS A 139 -20.74 -0.70 4.78
N LEU A 140 -21.19 -1.96 4.88
CA LEU A 140 -20.34 -3.13 5.06
C LEU A 140 -19.16 -3.21 4.04
N PRO A 141 -19.35 -2.97 2.73
CA PRO A 141 -18.23 -3.02 1.78
C PRO A 141 -17.15 -1.97 2.09
N SER A 142 -17.55 -0.76 2.47
CA SER A 142 -16.62 0.32 2.82
C SER A 142 -15.83 0.00 4.07
N LEU A 143 -16.47 -0.57 5.11
CA LEU A 143 -15.79 -0.96 6.34
C LEU A 143 -14.76 -2.06 6.10
N VAL A 144 -15.12 -3.10 5.34
CA VAL A 144 -14.17 -4.17 5.01
C VAL A 144 -13.03 -3.64 4.14
N THR A 145 -13.32 -2.76 3.17
CA THR A 145 -12.29 -2.11 2.35
C THR A 145 -11.32 -1.31 3.21
N LEU A 146 -11.81 -0.55 4.20
CA LEU A 146 -10.98 0.21 5.12
C LEU A 146 -10.09 -0.69 6.00
N ILE A 147 -10.64 -1.77 6.55
CA ILE A 147 -9.87 -2.73 7.36
C ILE A 147 -8.76 -3.38 6.51
N VAL A 148 -9.10 -3.83 5.31
CA VAL A 148 -8.12 -4.42 4.37
C VAL A 148 -7.05 -3.39 4.02
N PHE A 149 -7.42 -2.14 3.77
CA PHE A 149 -6.48 -1.05 3.52
C PHE A 149 -5.50 -0.85 4.68
N ILE A 150 -5.99 -0.77 5.92
CA ILE A 150 -5.14 -0.56 7.11
C ILE A 150 -4.13 -1.72 7.27
N VAL A 151 -4.59 -2.97 7.12
CA VAL A 151 -3.73 -4.16 7.21
C VAL A 151 -2.65 -4.13 6.13
N LEU A 152 -3.03 -3.85 4.88
CA LEU A 152 -2.09 -3.82 3.76
C LEU A 152 -1.09 -2.68 3.90
N PHE A 153 -1.57 -1.49 4.25
CA PHE A 153 -0.74 -0.32 4.44
C PHE A 153 0.32 -0.55 5.54
N ALA A 154 -0.06 -1.17 6.66
CA ALA A 154 0.89 -1.55 7.70
C ALA A 154 1.96 -2.52 7.19
N GLY A 155 1.58 -3.48 6.34
CA GLY A 155 2.49 -4.40 5.68
C GLY A 155 3.47 -3.73 4.72
N PHE A 156 2.97 -2.86 3.83
CA PHE A 156 3.81 -2.07 2.93
C PHE A 156 4.79 -1.18 3.71
N ARG A 157 4.36 -0.59 4.83
CA ARG A 157 5.22 0.22 5.71
C ARG A 157 6.36 -0.55 6.30
N GLN A 158 6.09 -1.74 6.81
CA GLN A 158 7.16 -2.56 7.33
C GLN A 158 8.11 -3.03 6.22
N MET A 159 7.60 -3.32 5.01
CA MET A 159 8.44 -3.68 3.87
C MET A 159 9.38 -2.57 3.41
N VAL A 160 8.85 -1.35 3.26
CA VAL A 160 9.65 -0.18 2.87
C VAL A 160 10.74 0.09 3.90
N GLY A 161 10.39 0.07 5.19
CA GLY A 161 11.38 0.28 6.25
C GLY A 161 12.44 -0.82 6.33
N TYR A 162 12.03 -2.09 6.12
CA TYR A 162 12.97 -3.20 6.08
C TYR A 162 13.98 -3.04 4.93
N GLN A 163 13.50 -2.62 3.75
CA GLN A 163 14.39 -2.40 2.61
C GLN A 163 15.38 -1.27 2.87
N PHE A 164 14.94 -0.14 3.44
CA PHE A 164 15.86 0.94 3.78
C PHE A 164 16.89 0.52 4.83
N ALA A 165 16.48 -0.27 5.82
CA ALA A 165 17.39 -0.82 6.82
C ALA A 165 18.44 -1.76 6.20
N LEU A 166 18.02 -2.65 5.28
CA LEU A 166 18.95 -3.52 4.55
C LEU A 166 19.91 -2.72 3.66
N ASP A 167 19.39 -1.76 2.90
CA ASP A 167 20.18 -0.92 2.01
C ASP A 167 21.26 -0.16 2.81
N TYR A 168 20.91 0.41 3.96
CA TYR A 168 21.86 1.08 4.83
C TYR A 168 22.85 0.10 5.45
N ARG A 169 22.38 -1.04 5.99
CA ARG A 169 23.27 -2.02 6.63
C ARG A 169 24.30 -2.58 5.66
N GLN A 170 23.89 -2.97 4.46
CA GLN A 170 24.81 -3.42 3.41
C GLN A 170 25.81 -2.34 3.03
N SER A 171 25.38 -1.08 2.97
CA SER A 171 26.26 0.05 2.70
C SER A 171 27.26 0.27 3.84
N TYR A 172 26.82 0.11 5.10
CA TYR A 172 27.67 0.19 6.28
C TYR A 172 28.72 -0.93 6.29
N ASP A 173 28.33 -2.17 6.03
CA ASP A 173 29.25 -3.31 5.98
C ASP A 173 30.37 -3.09 4.93
N VAL A 174 29.98 -2.68 3.72
CA VAL A 174 30.93 -2.36 2.65
C VAL A 174 31.82 -1.17 3.01
N PHE A 175 31.24 -0.14 3.64
CA PHE A 175 31.99 1.04 4.07
C PHE A 175 33.08 0.64 5.06
N THR A 176 32.71 -0.04 6.13
CA THR A 176 33.62 -0.42 7.22
C THR A 176 34.71 -1.37 6.73
N GLU A 177 34.36 -2.38 5.93
CA GLU A 177 35.34 -3.31 5.35
C GLU A 177 36.42 -2.59 4.53
N VAL A 178 36.00 -1.70 3.63
CA VAL A 178 36.94 -0.97 2.76
C VAL A 178 37.69 0.12 3.52
N TYR A 179 37.03 0.79 4.46
CA TYR A 179 37.63 1.82 5.29
C TYR A 179 38.74 1.23 6.17
N ASP A 180 38.47 0.14 6.88
CA ASP A 180 39.46 -0.52 7.75
C ASP A 180 40.63 -1.08 6.96
N ALA A 181 40.37 -1.70 5.80
CA ALA A 181 41.42 -2.18 4.92
C ALA A 181 42.34 -1.04 4.44
N GLU A 182 41.77 0.10 4.07
CA GLU A 182 42.55 1.25 3.60
C GLU A 182 43.31 1.94 4.74
N MET A 183 42.70 2.06 5.92
CA MET A 183 43.35 2.64 7.09
C MET A 183 44.56 1.80 7.52
N ASN A 184 44.39 0.47 7.61
CA ASN A 184 45.48 -0.45 7.94
C ASN A 184 46.60 -0.44 6.89
N ALA A 185 46.25 -0.38 5.61
CA ALA A 185 47.25 -0.31 4.53
C ALA A 185 48.01 1.02 4.53
N SER A 186 47.31 2.15 4.74
CA SER A 186 47.90 3.50 4.70
C SER A 186 48.77 3.79 5.92
N LEU A 187 48.50 3.16 7.06
CA LEU A 187 49.22 3.36 8.31
C LEU A 187 50.09 2.16 8.71
N ALA A 188 50.36 1.23 7.78
CA ALA A 188 51.09 0.00 8.05
C ALA A 188 52.47 0.25 8.69
N GLU A 189 53.22 1.24 8.19
CA GLU A 189 54.53 1.60 8.75
C GLU A 189 54.42 2.18 10.17
N ALA A 190 53.40 3.01 10.42
CA ALA A 190 53.16 3.60 11.74
C ALA A 190 52.70 2.55 12.77
N LEU A 191 51.92 1.56 12.33
CA LEU A 191 51.49 0.42 13.14
C LEU A 191 52.66 -0.46 13.54
N GLU A 192 53.53 -0.80 12.58
CA GLU A 192 54.73 -1.60 12.83
C GLU A 192 55.69 -0.87 13.78
N ALA A 193 55.89 0.44 13.59
CA ALA A 193 56.75 1.24 14.46
C ALA A 193 56.22 1.36 15.90
N ALA A 194 54.90 1.27 16.10
CA ALA A 194 54.25 1.38 17.40
C ALA A 194 53.94 0.03 18.07
N ASP A 195 54.21 -1.10 17.39
CA ASP A 195 53.83 -2.45 17.83
C ASP A 195 52.32 -2.57 18.13
N LEU A 196 51.49 -2.04 17.22
CA LEU A 196 50.02 -2.03 17.32
C LEU A 196 49.38 -2.84 16.19
N GLU A 197 48.31 -3.56 16.52
CA GLU A 197 47.55 -4.37 15.56
C GLU A 197 46.44 -3.60 14.84
N SER A 198 46.00 -2.46 15.39
CA SER A 198 44.88 -1.67 14.87
C SER A 198 45.23 -0.20 14.76
N TYR A 199 44.82 0.42 13.65
CA TYR A 199 44.96 1.86 13.44
C TYR A 199 44.18 2.68 14.47
N GLU A 200 43.19 2.11 15.15
CA GLU A 200 42.38 2.79 16.16
C GLU A 200 43.24 3.29 17.32
N ASP A 201 44.20 2.48 17.76
CA ASP A 201 45.07 2.74 18.91
C ASP A 201 46.18 3.78 18.62
N LEU A 202 46.40 4.11 17.34
CA LEU A 202 47.36 5.14 16.96
C LEU A 202 46.89 6.53 17.44
N PRO A 203 47.81 7.39 17.93
CA PRO A 203 47.48 8.77 18.28
C PRO A 203 46.99 9.54 17.04
N GLN A 204 46.18 10.58 17.27
CA GLN A 204 45.73 11.43 16.18
C GLN A 204 46.89 12.27 15.63
N THR A 205 47.33 11.95 14.42
CA THR A 205 48.40 12.63 13.69
C THR A 205 47.89 13.21 12.37
N ALA A 206 48.66 14.12 11.76
CA ALA A 206 48.33 14.64 10.43
C ALA A 206 48.27 13.54 9.36
N GLU A 207 49.13 12.53 9.50
CA GLU A 207 49.16 11.34 8.65
C GLU A 207 47.89 10.49 8.81
N LYS A 208 47.48 10.20 10.06
CA LYS A 208 46.21 9.49 10.34
C LYS A 208 44.99 10.27 9.82
N ALA A 209 45.01 11.59 9.89
CA ALA A 209 43.95 12.43 9.32
C ALA A 209 43.91 12.39 7.78
N GLN A 210 45.07 12.36 7.13
CA GLN A 210 45.16 12.23 5.67
C GLN A 210 44.73 10.84 5.20
N ALA A 211 45.17 9.79 5.89
CA ALA A 211 44.73 8.41 5.66
C ALA A 211 43.21 8.28 5.83
N HIS A 212 42.64 8.88 6.88
CA HIS A 212 41.20 8.92 7.10
C HIS A 212 40.44 9.53 5.91
N ALA A 213 40.87 10.69 5.41
CA ALA A 213 40.20 11.33 4.27
C ALA A 213 40.24 10.46 3.00
N ALA A 214 41.37 9.81 2.73
CA ALA A 214 41.52 8.91 1.59
C ALA A 214 40.67 7.62 1.76
N ALA A 215 40.67 7.03 2.95
CA ALA A 215 39.89 5.86 3.29
C ALA A 215 38.38 6.12 3.17
N VAL A 216 37.89 7.28 3.65
CA VAL A 216 36.50 7.68 3.47
C VAL A 216 36.13 7.80 1.99
N ASP A 217 36.95 8.45 1.16
CA ASP A 217 36.65 8.60 -0.26
C ASP A 217 36.57 7.25 -0.99
N LYS A 218 37.49 6.33 -0.68
CA LYS A 218 37.52 4.97 -1.24
C LYS A 218 36.35 4.13 -0.76
N ALA A 219 36.05 4.14 0.53
CA ALA A 219 34.92 3.44 1.13
C ALA A 219 33.59 3.93 0.56
N GLN A 220 33.38 5.24 0.46
CA GLN A 220 32.19 5.81 -0.17
C GLN A 220 32.06 5.41 -1.65
N THR A 221 33.18 5.26 -2.37
CA THR A 221 33.15 4.78 -3.76
C THR A 221 32.73 3.32 -3.84
N ALA A 222 33.24 2.48 -2.95
CA ALA A 222 32.83 1.09 -2.85
C ALA A 222 31.34 0.97 -2.52
N VAL A 223 30.86 1.76 -1.57
CA VAL A 223 29.43 1.87 -1.24
C VAL A 223 28.61 2.30 -2.45
N TYR A 224 29.04 3.32 -3.19
CA TYR A 224 28.37 3.76 -4.42
C TYR A 224 28.22 2.62 -5.43
N ASN A 225 29.32 1.90 -5.69
CA ASN A 225 29.32 0.79 -6.64
C ASN A 225 28.46 -0.40 -6.16
N ALA A 226 28.48 -0.71 -4.86
CA ALA A 226 27.66 -1.77 -4.27
C ALA A 226 26.16 -1.40 -4.29
N TYR A 227 25.85 -0.17 -3.90
CA TYR A 227 24.49 0.36 -3.87
C TYR A 227 23.91 0.37 -5.29
N PHE A 228 24.64 0.89 -6.28
CA PHE A 228 24.21 0.96 -7.67
C PHE A 228 24.61 -0.25 -8.51
N SER A 229 24.95 -1.39 -7.89
CA SER A 229 25.20 -2.64 -8.61
C SER A 229 23.98 -3.07 -9.41
N GLU A 230 24.20 -3.74 -10.55
CA GLU A 230 23.13 -4.16 -11.46
C GLU A 230 22.04 -4.98 -10.75
N GLY A 231 22.43 -5.87 -9.85
CA GLY A 231 21.49 -6.66 -9.04
C GLY A 231 20.60 -5.81 -8.12
N ASN A 232 21.18 -4.82 -7.42
CA ASN A 232 20.44 -3.94 -6.53
C ASN A 232 19.56 -2.95 -7.30
N GLN A 233 20.05 -2.44 -8.43
CA GLN A 233 19.23 -1.61 -9.32
C GLN A 233 18.04 -2.37 -9.88
N ASN A 234 18.24 -3.60 -10.38
CA ASN A 234 17.16 -4.42 -10.92
C ASN A 234 16.10 -4.78 -9.86
N ARG A 235 16.49 -4.90 -8.58
CA ARG A 235 15.56 -5.11 -7.47
C ARG A 235 14.66 -3.91 -7.20
N ARG A 236 15.20 -2.69 -7.27
CA ARG A 236 14.50 -1.43 -6.90
C ARG A 236 13.81 -0.73 -8.08
N LYS A 237 14.36 -0.84 -9.28
CA LYS A 237 13.86 -0.19 -10.49
C LYS A 237 12.60 -0.89 -10.99
N PHE A 238 11.61 -0.10 -11.39
CA PHE A 238 10.41 -0.62 -12.04
C PHE A 238 9.94 0.32 -13.15
N LEU A 239 10.07 -0.13 -14.40
CA LEU A 239 9.76 0.65 -15.59
C LEU A 239 10.54 2.00 -15.58
N TRP A 240 9.84 3.12 -15.46
CA TRP A 240 10.42 4.46 -15.37
C TRP A 240 10.87 4.83 -13.96
N ILE A 241 10.49 4.09 -12.92
CA ILE A 241 10.73 4.42 -11.51
C ILE A 241 12.08 3.85 -11.09
N HIS A 242 12.95 4.69 -10.52
CA HIS A 242 14.31 4.30 -10.13
C HIS A 242 14.34 3.52 -8.81
N ASN A 243 13.52 3.91 -7.86
CA ASN A 243 13.35 3.26 -6.57
C ASN A 243 11.85 3.12 -6.24
N ILE A 244 11.35 1.89 -6.28
CA ILE A 244 9.94 1.60 -6.01
C ILE A 244 9.53 1.83 -4.55
N PHE A 245 10.48 1.87 -3.61
CA PHE A 245 10.22 2.10 -2.19
C PHE A 245 10.03 3.58 -1.86
N VAL A 246 10.42 4.46 -2.78
CA VAL A 246 10.20 5.91 -2.73
C VAL A 246 8.99 6.27 -3.60
N PRO A 247 8.23 7.36 -3.32
CA PRO A 247 7.11 7.77 -4.17
C PRO A 247 7.49 8.00 -5.64
N ASP A 248 6.59 7.69 -6.58
CA ASP A 248 6.73 8.06 -8.01
C ASP A 248 6.44 9.56 -8.16
N SER A 249 7.39 10.39 -7.75
CA SER A 249 7.27 11.83 -7.70
C SER A 249 8.62 12.52 -7.93
N TRP A 250 8.65 13.83 -7.68
CA TRP A 250 9.84 14.68 -7.73
C TRP A 250 10.80 14.47 -6.55
N GLU A 251 10.52 13.52 -5.66
CA GLU A 251 11.38 13.15 -4.54
C GLU A 251 12.67 12.47 -5.01
N LYS A 252 13.71 12.50 -4.16
CA LYS A 252 14.99 11.84 -4.45
C LYS A 252 14.83 10.31 -4.42
N GLY A 253 15.34 9.63 -5.44
CA GLY A 253 15.30 8.16 -5.52
C GLY A 253 16.06 7.47 -4.38
N VAL A 254 17.09 8.11 -3.85
CA VAL A 254 17.78 7.67 -2.62
C VAL A 254 17.25 8.48 -1.44
N PRO A 255 16.70 7.82 -0.40
CA PRO A 255 16.18 8.51 0.77
C PRO A 255 17.31 9.06 1.64
N ASP A 256 17.10 10.25 2.21
CA ASP A 256 18.01 10.82 3.19
C ASP A 256 17.76 10.30 4.61
N TYR A 257 18.60 10.72 5.55
CA TYR A 257 18.48 10.34 6.96
C TYR A 257 17.08 10.61 7.55
N LEU A 258 16.47 11.75 7.21
CA LEU A 258 15.19 12.16 7.79
C LEU A 258 14.05 11.26 7.28
N VAL A 259 14.10 10.89 6.00
CA VAL A 259 13.14 9.97 5.39
C VAL A 259 13.28 8.55 5.94
N VAL A 260 14.51 8.02 6.07
CA VAL A 260 14.70 6.63 6.53
C VAL A 260 14.42 6.45 8.02
N THR A 261 14.61 7.49 8.84
CA THR A 261 14.27 7.50 10.27
C THR A 261 12.82 7.91 10.56
N GLY A 262 12.08 8.35 9.54
CA GLY A 262 10.66 8.71 9.64
C GLY A 262 10.43 10.04 10.34
N GLN A 263 11.44 10.91 10.36
CA GLN A 263 11.34 12.30 10.79
C GLN A 263 10.74 13.18 9.69
N GLU A 264 10.86 12.76 8.43
CA GLU A 264 10.29 13.43 7.26
C GLU A 264 9.55 12.44 6.35
N GLY A 265 8.51 12.93 5.65
CA GLY A 265 7.68 12.13 4.75
C GLY A 265 6.60 11.30 5.46
N ILE A 266 5.58 10.88 4.69
CA ILE A 266 4.45 10.08 5.18
C ILE A 266 4.81 8.57 5.25
N ALA A 267 5.98 8.20 4.74
CA ALA A 267 6.42 6.82 4.57
C ALA A 267 6.75 6.10 5.89
N MET A 268 7.04 6.82 6.98
CA MET A 268 7.15 6.28 8.35
C MET A 268 7.99 4.99 8.46
N SER A 269 9.07 4.88 7.67
CA SER A 269 10.18 3.97 8.01
C SER A 269 10.80 4.47 9.30
N ARG A 270 11.20 3.59 10.22
CA ARG A 270 11.86 3.98 11.48
C ARG A 270 13.12 3.16 11.67
N ILE A 271 14.15 3.48 10.89
CA ILE A 271 15.49 2.99 11.20
C ILE A 271 15.94 3.63 12.53
N THR A 272 16.54 2.84 13.41
CA THR A 272 17.12 3.28 14.68
C THR A 272 18.54 2.74 14.84
N GLY A 273 19.33 3.32 15.74
CA GLY A 273 20.71 2.86 15.97
C GLY A 273 21.74 3.45 14.99
N VAL A 274 21.40 4.54 14.31
CA VAL A 274 22.29 5.29 13.42
C VAL A 274 22.14 6.79 13.69
N MET A 275 23.26 7.51 13.72
CA MET A 275 23.28 8.97 13.84
C MET A 275 23.33 9.63 12.46
N LYS A 276 22.84 10.88 12.34
CA LYS A 276 22.81 11.60 11.06
C LYS A 276 24.18 11.73 10.41
N ASP A 277 25.20 12.04 11.20
CA ASP A 277 26.56 12.26 10.71
C ASP A 277 27.18 10.95 10.20
N GLU A 278 26.93 9.85 10.89
CA GLU A 278 27.33 8.51 10.48
C GLU A 278 26.62 8.07 9.20
N TYR A 279 25.30 8.29 9.11
CA TYR A 279 24.55 8.00 7.88
C TYR A 279 25.10 8.78 6.68
N ASN A 280 25.36 10.07 6.86
CA ASN A 280 25.91 10.91 5.79
C ASN A 280 27.36 10.56 5.45
N LEU A 281 28.15 10.10 6.42
CA LEU A 281 29.50 9.61 6.20
C LEU A 281 29.49 8.35 5.31
N VAL A 282 28.65 7.38 5.64
CA VAL A 282 28.54 6.12 4.89
C VAL A 282 27.93 6.33 3.51
N MET A 283 26.81 7.06 3.44
CA MET A 283 26.01 7.23 2.23
C MET A 283 26.43 8.43 1.36
N GLY A 284 27.51 9.15 1.70
CA GLY A 284 27.86 10.44 1.12
C GLY A 284 27.83 10.50 -0.41
N LYS A 285 28.61 9.65 -1.09
CA LYS A 285 28.63 9.57 -2.57
C LYS A 285 27.31 9.08 -3.17
N VAL A 286 26.56 8.23 -2.45
CA VAL A 286 25.24 7.75 -2.90
C VAL A 286 24.21 8.87 -2.86
N LEU A 287 24.20 9.68 -1.80
CA LEU A 287 23.30 10.83 -1.64
C LEU A 287 23.61 11.97 -2.62
N GLY A 288 24.89 12.11 -3.01
CA GLY A 288 25.36 13.10 -3.98
C GLY A 288 25.20 12.68 -5.45
N ALA A 289 24.66 11.50 -5.73
CA ALA A 289 24.58 10.96 -7.08
C ALA A 289 23.55 11.71 -7.94
N GLU A 290 24.03 12.59 -8.84
CA GLU A 290 23.17 13.44 -9.68
C GLU A 290 22.53 12.72 -10.87
N ASP A 291 23.09 11.59 -11.34
CA ASP A 291 22.62 10.91 -12.56
C ASP A 291 21.64 9.76 -12.31
N THR A 292 20.95 9.74 -11.18
CA THR A 292 20.17 8.57 -10.73
C THR A 292 18.67 8.66 -11.00
N GLY A 293 18.22 9.68 -11.72
CA GLY A 293 16.80 10.02 -11.89
C GLY A 293 16.52 11.06 -12.98
N TYR A 294 15.33 11.67 -12.92
CA TYR A 294 14.87 12.69 -13.90
C TYR A 294 15.02 14.12 -13.37
N GLY A 295 14.72 15.10 -14.23
CA GLY A 295 14.61 16.51 -13.84
C GLY A 295 15.91 17.30 -13.97
N LYS A 296 15.89 18.55 -13.49
CA LYS A 296 16.93 19.57 -13.76
C LYS A 296 18.30 19.29 -13.10
N GLU A 297 18.38 18.22 -12.31
CA GLU A 297 19.59 17.76 -11.61
C GLU A 297 19.63 16.22 -11.52
N GLY A 298 18.84 15.51 -12.35
CA GLY A 298 18.73 14.05 -12.35
C GLY A 298 18.34 13.40 -11.02
N LYS A 299 17.67 14.13 -10.12
CA LYS A 299 17.35 13.68 -8.76
C LYS A 299 15.99 13.00 -8.62
N TRP A 300 15.06 13.19 -9.55
CA TRP A 300 13.68 12.73 -9.37
C TRP A 300 13.53 11.22 -9.54
N ASN A 301 12.88 10.58 -8.58
CA ASN A 301 12.62 9.15 -8.59
C ASN A 301 11.73 8.73 -9.78
N GLY A 302 10.76 9.56 -10.12
CA GLY A 302 9.75 9.23 -11.11
C GLY A 302 9.07 10.44 -11.77
N LEU A 303 7.95 10.18 -12.45
CA LEU A 303 7.28 11.09 -13.37
C LEU A 303 5.81 11.35 -12.98
N LEU A 304 5.37 10.95 -11.78
CA LEU A 304 3.97 11.01 -11.31
C LEU A 304 2.97 10.20 -12.14
N ILE A 305 3.44 9.27 -12.97
CA ILE A 305 2.57 8.50 -13.85
C ILE A 305 1.71 7.53 -13.03
N LEU A 306 2.30 6.76 -12.10
CA LEU A 306 1.55 5.77 -11.30
C LEU A 306 0.49 6.40 -10.40
N PRO A 307 0.75 7.47 -9.63
CA PRO A 307 -0.27 8.06 -8.77
C PRO A 307 -1.43 8.65 -9.57
N VAL A 308 -1.16 9.33 -10.69
CA VAL A 308 -2.20 9.86 -11.59
C VAL A 308 -3.04 8.74 -12.19
N LEU A 309 -2.41 7.68 -12.69
CA LEU A 309 -3.13 6.51 -13.21
C LEU A 309 -3.94 5.80 -12.12
N SER A 310 -3.41 5.70 -10.91
CA SER A 310 -4.10 5.11 -9.75
C SER A 310 -5.36 5.90 -9.38
N ILE A 311 -5.26 7.24 -9.37
CA ILE A 311 -6.41 8.13 -9.14
C ILE A 311 -7.45 7.93 -10.24
N ALA A 312 -7.05 8.05 -11.50
CA ALA A 312 -7.96 7.95 -12.64
C ALA A 312 -8.69 6.60 -12.66
N LEU A 313 -7.97 5.51 -12.40
CA LEU A 313 -8.52 4.16 -12.38
C LEU A 313 -9.39 3.90 -11.15
N SER A 314 -9.08 4.51 -10.00
CA SER A 314 -9.93 4.46 -8.81
C SER A 314 -11.27 5.16 -9.05
N PHE A 315 -11.26 6.33 -9.70
CA PHE A 315 -12.48 7.00 -10.14
C PHE A 315 -13.29 6.14 -11.13
N LEU A 316 -12.62 5.50 -12.10
CA LEU A 316 -13.29 4.60 -13.04
C LEU A 316 -13.93 3.40 -12.33
N SER A 317 -13.19 2.73 -11.44
CA SER A 317 -13.66 1.61 -10.61
C SER A 317 -14.90 2.00 -9.80
N GLN A 318 -14.89 3.20 -9.23
CA GLN A 318 -15.99 3.69 -8.43
C GLN A 318 -17.22 4.10 -9.24
N LYS A 319 -17.02 4.68 -10.44
CA LYS A 319 -18.11 4.98 -11.38
C LYS A 319 -18.82 3.71 -11.86
N LEU A 320 -18.07 2.63 -12.06
CA LEU A 320 -18.64 1.32 -12.38
C LEU A 320 -19.36 0.68 -11.17
N LEU A 321 -18.83 0.87 -9.96
CA LEU A 321 -19.45 0.38 -8.73
C LEU A 321 -20.77 1.09 -8.41
N THR A 322 -20.84 2.42 -8.53
CA THR A 322 -22.05 3.21 -8.27
C THR A 322 -23.20 2.83 -9.20
N LYS A 323 -22.92 2.51 -10.46
CA LYS A 323 -23.92 1.95 -11.39
C LYS A 323 -24.54 0.63 -10.87
N SER A 324 -23.81 -0.10 -10.03
CA SER A 324 -24.28 -1.34 -9.38
C SER A 324 -24.91 -1.14 -8.00
N GLN A 325 -24.80 0.05 -7.39
CA GLN A 325 -25.23 0.32 -5.99
C GLN A 325 -26.59 1.03 -5.87
N GLY A 326 -27.26 1.37 -6.97
CA GLY A 326 -28.56 2.04 -6.96
C GLY A 326 -28.46 3.52 -6.59
N ALA A 327 -29.52 4.28 -6.86
CA ALA A 327 -29.55 5.71 -6.52
C ALA A 327 -29.61 5.91 -4.99
N PRO A 328 -29.01 6.97 -4.44
CA PRO A 328 -29.18 7.33 -3.03
C PRO A 328 -30.67 7.55 -2.69
N PRO A 329 -31.06 7.43 -1.40
CA PRO A 329 -32.39 7.83 -0.97
C PRO A 329 -32.70 9.27 -1.39
N PRO A 330 -33.95 9.57 -1.78
CA PRO A 330 -34.44 10.94 -1.74
C PRO A 330 -34.25 11.47 -0.31
N THR A 331 -33.85 12.72 -0.16
CA THR A 331 -33.74 13.40 1.13
C THR A 331 -34.51 14.71 1.07
N ALA A 332 -34.89 15.27 2.22
CA ALA A 332 -35.56 16.57 2.27
C ALA A 332 -34.66 17.67 1.65
N LYS A 333 -35.24 18.78 1.19
CA LYS A 333 -34.45 19.91 0.67
C LYS A 333 -33.45 20.37 1.75
N GLY A 334 -32.16 20.41 1.40
CA GLY A 334 -31.09 20.84 2.32
C GLY A 334 -30.65 19.79 3.35
N ASP A 335 -30.86 18.50 3.08
CA ASP A 335 -30.30 17.41 3.90
C ASP A 335 -28.82 17.14 3.58
N SER A 336 -27.99 17.16 4.62
CA SER A 336 -26.55 16.91 4.55
C SER A 336 -26.18 15.43 4.34
N ALA A 337 -27.13 14.50 4.49
CA ALA A 337 -26.88 13.07 4.37
C ALA A 337 -26.51 12.63 2.94
N GLN A 338 -27.15 13.20 1.91
CA GLN A 338 -26.84 12.89 0.51
C GLN A 338 -25.50 13.53 0.09
N ALA A 339 -25.20 14.73 0.62
CA ALA A 339 -23.91 15.38 0.46
C ALA A 339 -22.79 14.56 1.12
N ASN A 340 -23.02 14.03 2.33
CA ASN A 340 -22.05 13.19 3.05
C ASN A 340 -21.77 11.86 2.32
N MET A 341 -22.76 11.24 1.68
CA MET A 341 -22.53 10.03 0.86
C MET A 341 -21.76 10.33 -0.43
N LYS A 342 -22.07 11.42 -1.13
CA LYS A 342 -21.32 11.86 -2.32
C LYS A 342 -19.91 12.30 -1.97
N MET A 343 -19.73 12.97 -0.83
CA MET A 343 -18.44 13.39 -0.31
C MET A 343 -17.59 12.18 0.05
N MET A 344 -18.13 11.16 0.73
CA MET A 344 -17.38 9.93 1.04
C MET A 344 -16.96 9.19 -0.24
N GLN A 345 -17.83 9.18 -1.26
CA GLN A 345 -17.51 8.65 -2.58
C GLN A 345 -16.36 9.43 -3.23
N VAL A 346 -16.40 10.75 -3.33
CA VAL A 346 -15.33 11.50 -4.00
C VAL A 346 -14.03 11.53 -3.18
N PHE A 347 -14.13 11.56 -1.86
CA PHE A 347 -13.01 11.75 -0.96
C PHE A 347 -12.10 10.51 -0.86
N MET A 348 -12.65 9.30 -0.84
CA MET A 348 -11.85 8.08 -0.65
C MET A 348 -10.81 7.85 -1.77
N PRO A 349 -11.14 7.96 -3.08
CA PRO A 349 -10.15 7.86 -4.16
C PRO A 349 -9.12 8.97 -4.13
N ILE A 350 -9.53 10.18 -3.76
CA ILE A 350 -8.61 11.32 -3.64
C ILE A 350 -7.62 11.05 -2.51
N MET A 351 -8.11 10.64 -1.33
CA MET A 351 -7.26 10.31 -0.19
C MET A 351 -6.26 9.21 -0.54
N VAL A 352 -6.71 8.09 -1.11
CA VAL A 352 -5.82 6.99 -1.52
C VAL A 352 -4.83 7.46 -2.60
N GLY A 353 -5.27 8.32 -3.53
CA GLY A 353 -4.42 8.94 -4.54
C GLY A 353 -3.35 9.87 -3.98
N VAL A 354 -3.71 10.68 -2.99
CA VAL A 354 -2.78 11.52 -2.23
C VAL A 354 -1.77 10.64 -1.50
N PHE A 355 -2.21 9.55 -0.85
CA PHE A 355 -1.27 8.59 -0.27
C PHE A 355 -0.35 7.96 -1.32
N ALA A 356 -0.85 7.64 -2.52
CA ALA A 356 -0.03 7.13 -3.62
C ALA A 356 1.04 8.14 -4.09
N LEU A 357 0.80 9.45 -3.95
CA LEU A 357 1.76 10.51 -4.29
C LEU A 357 2.88 10.66 -3.27
N PHE A 358 2.61 10.41 -1.98
CA PHE A 358 3.51 10.79 -0.90
C PHE A 358 4.12 9.62 -0.14
N TYR A 359 3.66 8.39 -0.38
CA TYR A 359 4.06 7.23 0.42
C TYR A 359 5.15 6.38 -0.25
N SER A 360 4.82 5.61 -1.28
CA SER A 360 5.79 4.84 -2.07
C SER A 360 5.20 4.45 -3.41
N ALA A 361 6.05 4.29 -4.42
CA ALA A 361 5.65 3.77 -5.72
C ALA A 361 5.13 2.33 -5.65
N ALA A 362 5.64 1.50 -4.73
CA ALA A 362 5.16 0.14 -4.50
C ALA A 362 3.69 0.14 -4.08
N PHE A 363 3.32 1.02 -3.14
CA PHE A 363 1.94 1.17 -2.74
C PHE A 363 1.07 1.75 -3.86
N ALA A 364 1.56 2.76 -4.61
CA ALA A 364 0.86 3.28 -5.78
C ALA A 364 0.57 2.17 -6.80
N LEU A 365 1.57 1.34 -7.11
CA LEU A 365 1.46 0.20 -8.01
C LEU A 365 0.45 -0.84 -7.52
N TYR A 366 0.42 -1.11 -6.21
CA TYR A 366 -0.62 -1.93 -5.59
C TYR A 366 -2.02 -1.33 -5.82
N THR A 367 -2.20 -0.04 -5.55
CA THR A 367 -3.52 0.61 -5.72
C THR A 367 -3.97 0.62 -7.19
N PHE A 368 -3.06 0.87 -8.12
CA PHE A 368 -3.28 0.78 -9.55
C PHE A 368 -3.72 -0.63 -9.96
N THR A 369 -2.91 -1.64 -9.63
CA THR A 369 -3.15 -3.03 -10.01
C THR A 369 -4.44 -3.56 -9.37
N SER A 370 -4.68 -3.22 -8.11
CA SER A 370 -5.90 -3.59 -7.36
C SER A 370 -7.15 -3.00 -8.01
N SER A 371 -7.11 -1.72 -8.39
CA SER A 371 -8.19 -1.05 -9.11
C SER A 371 -8.39 -1.64 -10.51
N LEU A 372 -7.32 -1.98 -11.22
CA LEU A 372 -7.36 -2.62 -12.54
C LEU A 372 -8.05 -3.98 -12.49
N VAL A 373 -7.61 -4.86 -11.59
CA VAL A 373 -8.24 -6.17 -11.37
C VAL A 373 -9.70 -6.01 -10.96
N SER A 374 -10.02 -5.02 -10.14
CA SER A 374 -11.39 -4.74 -9.73
C SER A 374 -12.28 -4.33 -10.91
N VAL A 375 -11.78 -3.47 -11.81
CA VAL A 375 -12.48 -3.05 -13.04
C VAL A 375 -12.68 -4.24 -13.96
N LEU A 376 -11.64 -5.02 -14.24
CA LEU A 376 -11.72 -6.22 -15.07
C LEU A 376 -12.74 -7.20 -14.51
N PHE A 377 -12.69 -7.46 -13.21
CA PHE A 377 -13.63 -8.35 -12.53
C PHE A 377 -15.08 -7.84 -12.63
N GLN A 378 -15.30 -6.52 -12.51
CA GLN A 378 -16.64 -5.93 -12.68
C GLN A 378 -17.17 -6.07 -14.11
N LEU A 379 -16.31 -5.86 -15.12
CA LEU A 379 -16.68 -6.02 -16.53
C LEU A 379 -17.05 -7.47 -16.83
N ILE A 380 -16.23 -8.43 -16.38
CA ILE A 380 -16.50 -9.86 -16.52
C ILE A 380 -17.82 -10.23 -15.85
N PHE A 381 -18.03 -9.80 -14.60
CA PHE A 381 -19.26 -10.09 -13.87
C PHE A 381 -20.51 -9.49 -14.55
N GLY A 382 -20.39 -8.28 -15.12
CA GLY A 382 -21.45 -7.65 -15.90
C GLY A 382 -21.79 -8.42 -17.18
N LEU A 383 -20.78 -8.91 -17.90
CA LEU A 383 -20.96 -9.73 -19.09
C LEU A 383 -21.61 -11.08 -18.77
N VAL A 384 -21.11 -11.79 -17.75
CA VAL A 384 -21.69 -13.06 -17.29
C VAL A 384 -23.14 -12.88 -16.87
N GLY A 385 -23.45 -11.80 -16.14
CA GLY A 385 -24.84 -11.48 -15.76
C GLY A 385 -25.76 -11.34 -16.97
N LYS A 386 -25.37 -10.54 -17.97
CA LYS A 386 -26.16 -10.37 -19.20
C LYS A 386 -26.35 -11.68 -19.96
N LEU A 387 -25.34 -12.55 -19.99
CA LEU A 387 -25.41 -13.86 -20.65
C LEU A 387 -26.38 -14.81 -19.92
N LEU A 388 -26.35 -14.83 -18.59
CA LEU A 388 -27.27 -15.62 -17.79
C LEU A 388 -28.71 -15.13 -17.95
N ASP A 389 -28.94 -13.82 -17.89
CA ASP A 389 -30.27 -13.22 -18.07
C ASP A 389 -30.84 -13.55 -19.46
N ARG A 390 -30.02 -13.48 -20.53
CA ARG A 390 -30.41 -13.89 -21.88
C ARG A 390 -30.79 -15.37 -21.95
N ARG A 391 -30.03 -16.24 -21.28
CA ARG A 391 -30.28 -17.69 -21.25
C ARG A 391 -31.58 -18.02 -20.49
N ASP A 392 -31.84 -17.31 -19.40
CA ASP A 392 -33.05 -17.49 -18.60
C ASP A 392 -34.29 -16.96 -19.33
N ALA A 393 -34.18 -15.82 -20.02
CA ALA A 393 -35.23 -15.30 -20.90
C ALA A 393 -35.55 -16.27 -22.05
N ALA A 394 -34.53 -16.85 -22.70
CA ALA A 394 -34.73 -17.85 -23.76
C ALA A 394 -35.42 -19.13 -23.24
N ARG A 395 -35.05 -19.59 -22.03
CA ARG A 395 -35.72 -20.73 -21.37
C ARG A 395 -37.17 -20.42 -20.98
N GLN A 396 -37.49 -19.20 -20.55
CA GLN A 396 -38.86 -18.80 -20.25
C GLN A 396 -39.71 -18.63 -21.51
N GLY A 397 -39.12 -18.16 -22.62
CA GLY A 397 -39.76 -18.11 -23.93
C GLY A 397 -40.13 -19.50 -24.46
N MET A 398 -39.21 -20.46 -24.40
CA MET A 398 -39.48 -21.85 -24.78
C MET A 398 -40.50 -22.59 -23.91
N LYS A 399 -40.78 -22.12 -22.69
CA LYS A 399 -41.83 -22.70 -21.82
C LYS A 399 -43.22 -22.10 -22.07
N ARG A 400 -43.31 -21.02 -22.85
CA ARG A 400 -44.55 -20.31 -23.17
C ARG A 400 -45.03 -20.57 -24.60
N ALA A 401 -44.18 -21.09 -25.46
CA ALA A 401 -44.52 -21.71 -26.74
C ALA A 401 -44.75 -23.22 -26.51
#